data_AF-A0A7T8GPY7-F1
#
_entry.id   AF-A0A7T8GPY7-F1
#
_cell.length_a   1.000
_cell.length_b   1.000
_cell.length_c   1.000
_cell.angle_alpha   90.00
_cell.angle_beta   90.00
_cell.angle_gamma   90.00
#
_symmetry.space_group_name_H-M   'P 1'
#
loop_
_entity.id
_entity.type
_entity.pdbx_description
1 polymer ?
#
loop_
_entity_poly.entity_id
_entity_poly.type
_entity_poly.pdbx_seq_one_letter_code
_entity_poly.pdbx_strand_id
1 'polypeptide(L)'
;AISREKQLDCSSILEDHDYCEIPPPLPPTLSSFKAAVISYIAGFVIHKLQQTISCVPCKTVLTDPFKQNHFNLALIKKKDVGGLIYPSQDAITVCQEVER
;
A
#
# COMPACT_ATOMS: atom_id res chain seq x y z
N ALA A 1 -17.79 23.28 -38.71
CA ALA A 1 -16.49 23.78 -38.21
C ALA A 1 -16.24 23.11 -36.87
N ILE A 2 -15.30 22.17 -36.83
CA ILE A 2 -15.00 21.32 -35.67
C ILE A 2 -14.05 22.12 -34.78
N SER A 3 -14.51 22.45 -33.57
CA SER A 3 -13.71 23.16 -32.56
C SER A 3 -12.65 22.23 -31.99
N ARG A 4 -11.40 22.67 -32.14
CA ARG A 4 -10.16 21.97 -31.79
C ARG A 4 -10.14 21.54 -30.32
N GLU A 5 -10.05 20.24 -30.11
CA GLU A 5 -9.70 19.64 -28.83
C GLU A 5 -8.32 20.18 -28.40
N LYS A 6 -8.25 20.76 -27.20
CA LYS A 6 -6.97 21.11 -26.58
C LYS A 6 -6.26 19.80 -26.29
N GLN A 7 -5.26 19.49 -27.13
CA GLN A 7 -4.30 18.43 -26.86
C GLN A 7 -3.63 18.75 -25.53
N LEU A 8 -4.01 18.01 -24.49
CA LEU A 8 -3.37 18.09 -23.19
C LEU A 8 -1.96 17.52 -23.36
N ASP A 9 -0.99 18.41 -23.32
CA ASP A 9 0.43 18.11 -23.48
C ASP A 9 0.89 17.22 -22.31
N CYS A 10 1.21 15.97 -22.64
CA CYS A 10 1.64 14.94 -21.69
C CYS A 10 3.09 15.14 -21.20
N SER A 11 3.74 16.24 -21.58
CA SER A 11 5.11 16.54 -21.13
C SER A 11 5.18 17.09 -19.70
N SER A 12 4.09 17.67 -19.17
CA SER A 12 4.10 18.33 -17.86
C SER A 12 3.81 17.43 -16.65
N ILE A 13 3.65 16.11 -16.85
CA ILE A 13 3.42 15.14 -15.75
C ILE A 13 4.73 14.45 -15.33
N LEU A 14 5.82 14.65 -16.07
CA LEU A 14 7.08 13.91 -15.90
C LEU A 14 8.09 14.59 -14.95
N GLU A 15 7.80 15.79 -14.44
CA GLU A 15 8.77 16.60 -13.67
C GLU A 15 8.56 16.62 -12.14
N ASP A 16 7.69 15.80 -11.55
CA ASP A 16 7.45 15.90 -10.09
C ASP A 16 8.35 15.01 -9.22
N HIS A 17 8.97 13.96 -9.78
CA HIS A 17 9.74 13.04 -8.96
C HIS A 17 11.07 12.69 -9.63
N ASP A 18 12.13 13.27 -9.08
CA ASP A 18 13.50 12.80 -9.18
C ASP A 18 13.60 11.42 -8.49
N TYR A 19 12.91 10.42 -9.06
CA TYR A 19 13.16 9.01 -8.78
C TYR A 19 14.52 8.71 -9.40
N CYS A 20 15.58 9.20 -8.73
CA CYS A 20 16.95 9.03 -9.15
C CYS A 20 17.14 7.61 -9.65
N GLU A 21 17.59 7.52 -10.89
CA GLU A 21 17.93 6.31 -11.62
C GLU A 21 18.57 5.29 -10.67
N ILE A 22 17.83 4.26 -10.27
CA ILE A 22 18.42 3.14 -9.53
C ILE A 22 19.33 2.44 -10.54
N PRO A 23 20.67 2.49 -10.40
CA PRO A 23 21.55 1.92 -11.39
C PRO A 23 21.29 0.41 -11.44
N PRO A 24 21.07 -0.19 -12.63
CA PRO A 24 20.91 -1.62 -12.74
C PRO A 24 22.16 -2.35 -12.22
N PRO A 25 22.00 -3.52 -11.58
CA PRO A 25 20.73 -4.18 -11.28
C PRO A 25 20.08 -3.63 -10.00
N LEU A 26 18.75 -3.52 -10.01
CA LEU A 26 18.00 -3.33 -8.78
C LEU A 26 18.42 -4.41 -7.76
N PRO A 27 18.56 -4.07 -6.47
CA PRO A 27 18.91 -5.05 -5.47
C PRO A 27 17.85 -6.18 -5.49
N PRO A 28 18.26 -7.46 -5.56
CA PRO A 28 17.34 -8.59 -5.67
C PRO A 28 16.46 -8.77 -4.42
N THR A 29 16.77 -8.03 -3.35
CA THR A 29 16.11 -8.08 -2.05
C THR A 29 15.82 -6.67 -1.59
N LEU A 30 14.56 -6.38 -1.30
CA LEU A 30 14.17 -5.11 -0.70
C LEU A 30 14.77 -4.96 0.69
N SER A 31 14.84 -3.71 1.17
CA SER A 31 15.45 -3.36 2.44
C SER A 31 14.81 -4.10 3.62
N SER A 32 15.50 -4.13 4.77
CA SER A 32 14.97 -4.68 6.03
C SER A 32 13.64 -4.04 6.46
N PHE A 33 13.27 -2.91 5.86
CA PHE A 33 12.03 -2.19 6.10
C PHE A 33 10.85 -2.67 5.24
N LYS A 34 11.09 -3.51 4.21
CA LYS A 34 10.07 -4.07 3.30
C LYS A 34 8.86 -4.56 4.08
N ALA A 35 9.08 -5.39 5.09
CA ALA A 35 8.01 -6.04 5.83
C ALA A 35 7.12 -5.03 6.58
N ALA A 36 7.69 -3.92 7.07
CA ALA A 36 6.93 -2.86 7.71
C ALA A 36 6.09 -2.07 6.69
N VAL A 37 6.67 -1.75 5.53
CA VAL A 37 5.97 -1.06 4.44
C VAL A 37 4.81 -1.89 3.92
N ILE A 38 5.03 -3.18 3.67
CA ILE A 38 3.99 -4.07 3.17
C ILE A 38 2.85 -4.21 4.17
N SER A 39 3.17 -4.32 5.47
CA SER A 39 2.13 -4.38 6.49
C SER A 39 1.30 -3.10 6.51
N TYR A 40 1.93 -1.93 6.33
CA TYR A 40 1.24 -0.65 6.20
C TYR A 40 0.33 -0.59 4.96
N ILE A 41 0.84 -1.00 3.80
CA ILE A 41 0.06 -1.05 2.55
C ILE A 41 -1.11 -2.03 2.69
N ALA A 42 -0.88 -3.21 3.25
CA ALA A 42 -1.93 -4.20 3.49
C ALA A 42 -3.05 -3.61 4.37
N GLY A 43 -2.71 -2.87 5.43
CA GLY A 43 -3.69 -2.16 6.25
C GLY A 43 -4.56 -1.17 5.44
N PHE A 44 -3.94 -0.41 4.53
CA PHE A 44 -4.66 0.50 3.63
C PHE A 44 -5.55 -0.24 2.62
N VAL A 45 -5.07 -1.34 2.04
CA VAL A 45 -5.84 -2.18 1.12
C VAL A 45 -7.08 -2.73 1.82
N ILE A 46 -6.94 -3.27 3.03
CA ILE A 46 -8.09 -3.76 3.81
C ILE A 46 -9.06 -2.62 4.13
N HIS A 47 -8.56 -1.43 4.47
CA HIS A 47 -9.40 -0.26 4.71
C HIS A 47 -10.28 0.07 3.50
N LYS A 48 -9.73 -0.01 2.29
CA LYS A 48 -10.52 0.16 1.05
C LYS A 48 -11.47 -1.00 0.80
N LEU A 49 -11.04 -2.25 0.99
CA LEU A 49 -11.90 -3.42 0.80
C LEU A 49 -13.10 -3.45 1.75
N GLN A 50 -12.93 -2.98 2.99
CA GLN A 50 -14.02 -2.91 3.96
C GLN A 50 -15.10 -1.89 3.59
N GLN A 51 -14.81 -0.91 2.71
CA GLN A 51 -15.80 0.02 2.18
C GLN A 51 -16.66 -0.64 1.10
N THR A 52 -16.16 -1.69 0.43
CA THR A 52 -16.86 -2.38 -0.67
C THR A 52 -17.51 -3.71 -0.25
N ILE A 53 -16.91 -4.45 0.67
CA ILE A 53 -17.45 -5.72 1.15
C ILE A 53 -18.66 -5.44 2.05
N SER A 54 -19.75 -6.20 1.93
CA SER A 54 -20.92 -6.08 2.81
C SER A 54 -20.91 -7.10 3.96
N CYS A 55 -20.34 -8.28 3.74
CA CYS A 55 -20.30 -9.37 4.70
C CYS A 55 -19.41 -9.03 5.91
N VAL A 56 -20.02 -8.92 7.10
CA VAL A 56 -19.32 -8.62 8.35
C VAL A 56 -18.27 -9.67 8.70
N PRO A 57 -18.56 -10.99 8.69
CA PRO A 57 -17.54 -12.02 8.90
C PRO A 57 -16.33 -11.87 7.96
N CYS A 58 -16.55 -11.57 6.67
CA CYS A 58 -15.48 -11.34 5.71
C CYS A 58 -14.62 -10.12 6.06
N LYS A 59 -15.21 -9.03 6.58
CA LYS A 59 -14.43 -7.88 7.04
C LYS A 59 -13.56 -8.22 8.24
N THR A 60 -14.10 -9.01 9.17
CA THR A 60 -13.42 -9.38 10.41
C THR A 60 -12.18 -10.24 10.12
N VAL A 61 -12.30 -11.26 9.26
CA VAL A 61 -11.17 -12.17 8.95
C VAL A 61 -10.01 -11.48 8.22
N LEU A 62 -10.25 -10.32 7.61
CA LEU A 62 -9.19 -9.51 6.97
C LEU A 62 -8.36 -8.71 7.97
N THR A 63 -8.73 -8.70 9.25
CA THR A 63 -8.10 -7.90 10.30
C THR A 63 -7.60 -8.77 11.44
N ASP A 64 -6.56 -8.29 12.13
CA ASP A 64 -6.05 -8.90 13.35
C ASP A 64 -5.78 -7.80 14.40
N PRO A 65 -6.80 -7.41 15.17
CA PRO A 65 -6.70 -6.30 16.11
C PRO A 65 -5.79 -6.60 17.31
N PHE A 66 -5.42 -7.86 17.55
CA PHE A 66 -4.57 -8.27 18.68
C PHE A 66 -3.08 -8.19 18.34
N LYS A 67 -2.72 -8.03 17.06
CA LYS A 67 -1.33 -8.03 16.59
C LYS A 67 -0.56 -6.73 16.81
N GLN A 68 -1.11 -5.76 17.53
CA GLN A 68 -0.56 -4.40 17.65
C GLN A 68 0.93 -4.40 18.00
N ASN A 69 1.42 -5.35 18.81
CA ASN A 69 2.82 -5.40 19.27
C ASN A 69 3.85 -6.00 18.30
N HIS A 70 3.46 -6.34 17.07
CA HIS A 70 4.40 -6.88 16.09
C HIS A 70 5.32 -5.79 15.49
N PHE A 71 6.62 -6.07 15.37
CA PHE A 71 7.63 -5.09 14.89
C PHE A 71 7.34 -4.58 13.47
N ASN A 72 6.83 -5.45 12.59
CA ASN A 72 6.39 -5.07 11.24
C ASN A 72 5.18 -4.10 11.21
N LEU A 73 4.53 -3.83 12.34
CA LEU A 73 3.42 -2.87 12.42
C LEU A 73 3.86 -1.51 12.98
N ALA A 74 5.17 -1.29 13.17
CA ALA A 74 5.72 -0.05 13.70
C ALA A 74 5.30 1.18 12.87
N LEU A 75 5.20 1.05 11.55
CA LEU A 75 4.73 2.14 10.68
C LEU A 75 3.27 2.50 10.92
N ILE A 76 2.42 1.47 11.06
CA ILE A 76 1.00 1.66 11.37
C ILE A 76 0.90 2.39 12.70
N LYS A 77 1.55 1.88 13.75
CA LYS A 77 1.58 2.52 15.08
C LYS A 77 2.08 3.95 15.07
N LYS A 78 3.12 4.25 14.28
CA LYS A 78 3.72 5.59 14.22
C LYS A 78 2.82 6.60 13.49
N LYS A 79 2.06 6.16 12.50
CA LYS A 79 1.30 7.05 11.61
C LYS A 79 -0.21 7.00 11.84
N ASP A 80 -0.70 6.12 12.71
CA ASP A 80 -2.13 6.00 12.95
C ASP A 80 -2.72 7.28 13.56
N VAL A 81 -3.76 7.78 12.89
CA VAL A 81 -4.59 8.92 13.32
C VAL A 81 -6.02 8.46 13.64
N GLY A 82 -6.21 7.16 13.92
CA GLY A 82 -7.50 6.53 14.21
C GLY A 82 -8.16 5.90 12.99
N GLY A 83 -7.40 5.63 11.92
CA GLY A 83 -7.93 5.15 10.65
C GLY A 83 -7.17 3.98 10.03
N LEU A 84 -6.03 3.60 10.60
CA LEU A 84 -5.27 2.46 10.09
C LEU A 84 -5.76 1.14 10.68
N ILE A 85 -5.82 0.14 9.80
CA ILE A 85 -6.26 -1.21 10.11
C ILE A 85 -5.04 -2.08 10.31
N TYR A 86 -5.08 -2.94 11.33
CA TYR A 86 -4.13 -4.03 11.50
C TYR A 86 -4.56 -5.21 10.61
N PRO A 87 -3.86 -5.48 9.50
CA PRO A 87 -4.26 -6.52 8.56
C PRO A 87 -4.02 -7.92 9.14
N SER A 88 -4.80 -8.91 8.67
CA SER A 88 -4.55 -10.32 8.99
C SER A 88 -3.26 -10.83 8.34
N GLN A 89 -2.76 -11.99 8.80
CA GLN A 89 -1.53 -12.57 8.25
C GLN A 89 -1.66 -12.90 6.77
N ASP A 90 -2.82 -13.40 6.35
CA ASP A 90 -3.09 -13.79 4.98
C ASP A 90 -3.06 -12.57 4.06
N ALA A 91 -3.65 -11.45 4.50
CA ALA A 91 -3.63 -10.19 3.76
C ALA A 91 -2.19 -9.65 3.57
N ILE A 92 -1.36 -9.73 4.62
CA ILE A 92 0.06 -9.37 4.53
C ILE A 92 0.77 -10.27 3.51
N THR A 93 0.54 -11.58 3.58
CA THR A 93 1.19 -12.58 2.70
C THR A 93 0.84 -12.34 1.24
N VAL A 94 -0.43 -12.06 0.93
CA VAL A 94 -0.86 -11.70 -0.44
C VAL A 94 -0.12 -10.44 -0.92
N CYS A 95 -0.05 -9.39 -0.10
CA CYS A 95 0.67 -8.18 -0.48
C CYS A 95 2.19 -8.42 -0.64
N GLN A 96 2.76 -9.36 0.11
CA GLN A 96 4.17 -9.75 -0.03
C GLN A 96 4.47 -10.45 -1.35
N GLU A 97 3.57 -11.31 -1.83
CA GLU A 97 3.72 -12.00 -3.12
C GLU A 97 3.53 -11.05 -4.31
N VAL A 98 2.66 -10.03 -4.19
CA VAL A 98 2.46 -9.02 -5.26
C VAL A 98 3.66 -8.08 -5.39
N GLU A 99 4.35 -7.81 -4.28
CA GLU A 99 5.56 -6.98 -4.23
C GLU A 99 6.84 -7.75 -4.64
N ARG A 100 6.72 -9.03 -4.98
CA ARG A 100 7.86 -9.89 -5.34
C ARG A 100 8.31 -9.68 -6.78
#